data_AF-A0A970PPI6-F1
#
_entry.id   AF-A0A970PPI6-F1
#
_cell.length_a   1.000
_cell.length_b   1.000
_cell.length_c   1.000
_cell.angle_alpha   90.00
_cell.angle_beta   90.00
_cell.angle_gamma   90.00
#
_symmetry.space_group_name_H-M   'P 1'
#
loop_
_entity.id
_entity.type
_entity.pdbx_description
1 polymer ?
#
loop_
_entity_poly.entity_id
_entity_poly.type
_entity_poly.pdbx_seq_one_letter_code
_entity_poly.pdbx_strand_id
1 'polypeptide(L)'
;RDNFEKGTLPLEGIAQGVSGLLASVQQGMFDLAEAFRVERTRDVRNREELAAQVQQGYARAMWCGERACEDLIKEETGATSRNMPFDQAPLGGTCVCCGKKADKVMYFARAY
;
A
#
# COMPACT_ATOMS: atom_id res chain seq x y z
N ARG A 1 15.05 11.25 15.65
CA ARG A 1 14.63 11.84 14.35
C ARG A 1 13.32 11.20 13.87
N ASP A 2 13.34 9.89 13.91
CA ASP A 2 12.29 8.88 13.76
C ASP A 2 11.46 8.70 15.05
N ASN A 3 12.09 8.57 16.22
CA ASN A 3 11.40 8.31 17.50
C ASN A 3 11.62 9.41 18.58
N PHE A 4 12.32 10.49 18.22
CA PHE A 4 12.70 11.61 19.10
C PHE A 4 13.57 11.27 20.33
N GLU A 5 14.14 10.06 20.40
CA GLU A 5 15.02 9.66 21.49
C GLU A 5 16.35 10.43 21.46
N LYS A 6 16.94 10.58 22.66
CA LYS A 6 18.25 11.17 22.88
C LYS A 6 19.10 10.21 23.71
N GLY A 7 20.38 10.13 23.39
CA GLY A 7 21.34 9.32 24.13
C GLY A 7 22.73 9.96 24.13
N THR A 8 23.61 9.44 24.98
CA THR A 8 25.01 9.88 25.08
C THR A 8 25.90 8.83 24.46
N LEU A 9 26.91 9.26 23.70
CA LEU A 9 27.97 8.40 23.17
C LEU A 9 29.33 8.94 23.61
N PRO A 10 30.28 8.06 24.01
CA PRO A 10 31.66 8.48 24.26
C PRO A 10 32.33 8.96 22.96
N LEU A 11 33.34 9.84 23.10
CA LEU A 11 34.16 10.28 21.96
C LEU A 11 34.97 9.12 21.37
N GLU A 12 35.44 8.21 22.23
CA GLU A 12 36.04 6.95 21.80
C GLU A 12 34.97 6.06 21.13
N GLY A 13 35.23 5.61 19.90
CA GLY A 13 34.27 4.79 19.15
C GLY A 13 33.06 5.54 18.57
N ILE A 14 33.08 6.88 18.57
CA ILE A 14 31.95 7.70 18.10
C ILE A 14 31.57 7.41 16.64
N ALA A 15 32.53 7.13 15.77
CA ALA A 15 32.26 6.83 14.36
C ALA A 15 31.41 5.57 14.19
N GLN A 16 31.75 4.49 14.91
CA GLN A 16 30.99 3.25 14.94
C GLN A 16 29.61 3.45 15.58
N GLY A 17 29.55 4.19 16.70
CA GLY A 17 28.30 4.51 17.39
C GLY A 17 27.33 5.28 16.50
N VAL A 18 27.80 6.32 15.80
CA VAL A 18 26.98 7.11 14.87
C VAL A 18 26.56 6.28 13.65
N SER A 19 27.45 5.45 13.11
CA SER A 19 27.10 4.55 12.00
C SER A 19 26.00 3.56 12.38
N GLY A 20 26.09 2.96 13.57
CA GLY A 20 25.05 2.09 14.11
C GLY A 20 23.73 2.85 14.33
N LEU A 21 23.78 4.06 14.87
CA LEU A 21 22.59 4.90 15.06
C LEU A 21 21.91 5.23 13.72
N LEU A 22 22.66 5.60 12.69
CA LEU A 22 22.11 5.88 11.37
C LEU A 22 21.46 4.64 10.74
N ALA A 23 22.05 3.45 10.91
CA ALA A 23 21.45 2.20 10.47
C ALA A 23 20.13 1.91 11.18
N SER A 24 20.08 2.12 12.50
CA SER A 24 18.85 1.98 13.29
C SER A 24 17.77 2.98 12.86
N VAL A 25 18.12 4.25 12.63
CA VAL A 25 17.17 5.27 12.15
C VAL A 25 16.62 4.89 10.79
N GLN A 26 17.47 4.43 9.87
CA GLN A 26 17.05 3.98 8.54
C GLN A 26 16.04 2.83 8.66
N GLN A 27 16.35 1.81 9.47
CA GLN A 27 15.47 0.67 9.67
C GLN A 27 14.16 1.08 10.33
N GLY A 28 14.21 1.89 11.39
CA GLY A 28 13.02 2.35 12.10
C GLY A 28 12.09 3.17 11.22
N MET A 29 12.62 4.05 10.37
CA MET A 29 11.81 4.79 9.40
C MET A 29 11.18 3.88 8.34
N PHE A 30 11.92 2.86 7.88
CA PHE A 30 11.38 1.86 6.96
C PHE A 30 10.24 1.05 7.60
N ASP A 31 10.44 0.53 8.80
CA ASP A 31 9.45 -0.28 9.52
C ASP A 31 8.17 0.51 9.78
N LEU A 32 8.27 1.78 10.17
CA LEU A 32 7.12 2.67 10.34
C LEU A 32 6.35 2.88 9.04
N ALA A 33 7.05 3.11 7.93
CA ALA A 33 6.43 3.30 6.62
C ALA A 33 5.79 2.00 6.09
N GLU A 34 6.45 0.86 6.32
CA GLU A 34 5.93 -0.44 5.96
C GLU A 34 4.67 -0.78 6.75
N ALA A 35 4.69 -0.60 8.08
CA ALA A 35 3.53 -0.82 8.94
C ALA A 35 2.34 0.05 8.50
N PHE A 36 2.57 1.35 8.25
CA PHE A 36 1.55 2.25 7.74
C PHE A 36 0.97 1.77 6.40
N ARG A 37 1.83 1.34 5.46
CA ARG A 37 1.39 0.82 4.16
C ARG A 37 0.54 -0.44 4.32
N VAL A 38 0.95 -1.38 5.16
CA VAL A 38 0.23 -2.63 5.42
C VAL A 38 -1.12 -2.34 6.06
N GLU A 39 -1.16 -1.51 7.11
CA GLU A 39 -2.40 -1.13 7.81
C GLU A 39 -3.39 -0.42 6.89
N ARG A 40 -2.90 0.40 5.96
CA ARG A 40 -3.70 1.16 4.99
C ARG A 40 -3.96 0.39 3.69
N THR A 41 -3.68 -0.90 3.65
CA THR A 41 -3.99 -1.76 2.50
C THR A 41 -5.06 -2.78 2.91
N ARG A 42 -6.17 -2.87 2.16
CA ARG A 42 -7.19 -3.89 2.41
C ARG A 42 -7.62 -4.60 1.13
N ASP A 43 -7.95 -5.87 1.30
CA ASP A 43 -8.59 -6.68 0.26
C ASP A 43 -10.08 -6.34 0.21
N VAL A 44 -10.60 -6.09 -1.00
CA VAL A 44 -11.99 -5.70 -1.23
C VAL A 44 -12.64 -6.58 -2.30
N ARG A 45 -13.95 -6.79 -2.20
CA ARG A 45 -14.70 -7.72 -3.06
C ARG A 45 -15.83 -7.07 -3.86
N ASN A 46 -16.20 -5.84 -3.55
CA ASN A 46 -17.23 -5.09 -4.26
C ASN A 46 -16.88 -3.59 -4.36
N ARG A 47 -17.65 -2.85 -5.16
CA ARG A 47 -17.45 -1.41 -5.40
C ARG A 47 -17.61 -0.55 -4.16
N GLU A 48 -18.49 -0.92 -3.23
CA GLU A 48 -18.72 -0.16 -1.99
C GLU A 48 -17.50 -0.23 -1.07
N GLU A 49 -16.98 -1.44 -0.86
CA GLU A 49 -15.74 -1.67 -0.10
C GLU A 49 -14.56 -0.97 -0.77
N LEU A 50 -14.46 -1.03 -2.10
CA LEU A 50 -13.42 -0.32 -2.85
C LEU A 50 -13.53 1.19 -2.62
N ALA A 51 -14.71 1.77 -2.82
CA ALA A 51 -14.95 3.21 -2.67
C ALA A 51 -14.61 3.72 -1.27
N ALA A 52 -14.95 2.94 -0.24
CA ALA A 52 -14.62 3.25 1.15
C ALA A 52 -13.10 3.14 1.41
N GLN A 53 -12.47 2.06 0.95
CA GLN A 53 -11.06 1.79 1.22
C GLN A 53 -10.13 2.79 0.54
N VAL A 54 -10.44 3.22 -0.69
CA VAL A 54 -9.58 4.17 -1.43
C VAL A 54 -9.56 5.58 -0.82
N GLN A 55 -10.44 5.89 0.15
CA GLN A 55 -10.34 7.12 0.95
C GLN A 55 -9.26 7.03 2.05
N GLN A 56 -8.87 5.81 2.45
CA GLN A 56 -7.94 5.58 3.56
C GLN A 56 -6.56 5.11 3.10
N GLY A 57 -6.49 4.45 1.94
CA GLY A 57 -5.24 3.92 1.37
C GLY A 57 -5.47 3.05 0.14
N TYR A 58 -4.76 1.92 0.07
CA TYR A 58 -4.82 0.99 -1.06
C TYR A 58 -5.95 -0.02 -0.89
N ALA A 59 -6.67 -0.27 -1.99
CA ALA A 59 -7.62 -1.37 -2.14
C ALA A 59 -7.00 -2.42 -3.07
N ARG A 60 -6.80 -3.64 -2.59
CA ARG A 60 -6.37 -4.79 -3.41
C ARG A 60 -7.60 -5.59 -3.81
N ALA A 61 -7.80 -5.83 -5.10
CA ALA A 61 -9.03 -6.42 -5.59
C ALA A 61 -8.80 -7.26 -6.85
N MET A 62 -9.74 -8.16 -7.13
CA MET A 62 -9.80 -8.85 -8.42
C MET A 62 -10.32 -7.89 -9.50
N TRP A 63 -9.69 -7.88 -10.68
CA TRP A 63 -10.03 -7.00 -11.80
C TRP A 63 -10.08 -7.77 -13.12
N CYS A 64 -11.07 -7.46 -13.97
CA CYS A 64 -11.27 -8.12 -15.26
C CYS A 64 -10.30 -7.68 -16.37
N GLY A 65 -9.53 -6.60 -16.17
CA GLY A 65 -8.65 -6.06 -17.20
C GLY A 65 -9.32 -5.15 -18.22
N GLU A 66 -10.64 -4.93 -18.12
CA GLU A 66 -11.38 -4.08 -19.06
C GLU A 66 -11.24 -2.60 -18.67
N ARG A 67 -10.85 -1.76 -19.64
CA ARG A 67 -10.72 -0.30 -19.46
C ARG A 67 -12.01 0.34 -18.95
N ALA A 68 -13.17 -0.11 -19.42
CA ALA A 68 -14.47 0.40 -18.97
C ALA A 68 -14.67 0.26 -17.44
N CYS A 69 -14.14 -0.80 -16.82
CA CYS A 69 -14.18 -0.95 -15.38
C CYS A 69 -13.23 0.01 -14.66
N GLU A 70 -12.06 0.29 -15.23
CA GLU A 70 -11.13 1.27 -14.66
C GLU A 70 -11.70 2.69 -14.75
N ASP A 71 -12.26 3.06 -15.91
CA ASP A 71 -12.91 4.36 -16.11
C ASP A 71 -14.08 4.53 -15.13
N LEU A 72 -14.93 3.51 -14.94
CA LEU A 72 -16.03 3.57 -13.98
C LEU A 72 -15.54 3.70 -12.52
N ILE A 73 -14.53 2.93 -12.12
CA ILE A 73 -13.93 3.06 -10.77
C ILE A 73 -13.42 4.49 -10.57
N LYS A 74 -12.76 5.07 -11.58
CA LYS A 74 -12.22 6.43 -11.52
C LYS A 74 -13.31 7.48 -11.41
N GLU A 75 -14.37 7.37 -12.22
CA GLU A 75 -15.50 8.31 -12.20
C GLU A 75 -16.21 8.32 -10.84
N GLU A 76 -16.39 7.15 -10.23
CA GLU A 76 -17.18 7.03 -9.00
C GLU A 76 -16.38 7.27 -7.73
N THR A 77 -15.09 6.93 -7.73
CA THR A 77 -14.27 6.92 -6.50
C THR A 77 -13.08 7.86 -6.56
N GLY A 78 -12.73 8.36 -7.75
CA GLY A 78 -11.49 9.10 -8.01
C GLY A 78 -10.22 8.23 -7.95
N ALA A 79 -10.34 6.92 -7.71
CA ALA A 79 -9.20 6.02 -7.68
C ALA A 79 -8.82 5.53 -9.08
N THR A 80 -7.53 5.26 -9.28
CA THR A 80 -7.00 4.68 -10.52
C THR A 80 -6.26 3.38 -10.21
N SER A 81 -6.02 2.56 -11.25
CA SER A 81 -5.12 1.42 -11.11
C SER A 81 -3.71 1.91 -10.78
N ARG A 82 -3.04 1.25 -9.84
CA ARG A 82 -1.69 1.65 -9.38
C ARG A 82 -0.64 0.65 -9.79
N ASN A 83 -0.90 -0.62 -9.50
CA ASN A 83 0.06 -1.67 -9.71
C ASN A 83 -0.66 -3.02 -9.83
N MET A 84 -0.20 -3.84 -10.77
CA MET A 84 -0.46 -5.26 -10.80
C MET A 84 0.68 -5.94 -10.03
N PRO A 85 0.46 -6.48 -8.82
CA PRO A 85 1.52 -7.16 -8.08
C PRO A 85 2.05 -8.35 -8.86
N PHE A 86 3.34 -8.64 -8.73
CA PHE A 86 3.91 -9.85 -9.33
C PHE A 86 3.34 -11.12 -8.71
N ASP A 87 3.05 -11.09 -7.42
CA ASP A 87 2.24 -12.11 -6.76
C ASP A 87 0.76 -11.87 -7.10
N GLN A 88 0.21 -12.77 -7.91
CA GLN A 88 -1.19 -12.76 -8.36
C GLN A 88 -2.05 -13.77 -7.58
N ALA A 89 -1.71 -14.05 -6.31
CA ALA A 89 -2.51 -14.87 -5.40
C ALA A 89 -4.00 -14.42 -5.39
N PRO A 90 -4.95 -15.23 -5.90
CA PRO A 90 -6.32 -14.78 -6.09
C PRO A 90 -7.05 -14.52 -4.77
N LEU A 91 -7.82 -13.42 -4.73
CA LEU A 91 -8.66 -13.04 -3.60
C LEU A 91 -10.14 -13.47 -3.76
N GLY A 92 -10.46 -14.02 -4.93
CA GLY A 92 -11.78 -14.38 -5.41
C GLY A 92 -11.74 -14.68 -6.91
N GLY A 93 -12.91 -14.78 -7.53
CA GLY A 93 -13.03 -15.11 -8.97
C GLY A 93 -13.68 -14.04 -9.84
N THR A 94 -14.11 -12.93 -9.26
CA THR A 94 -14.96 -11.93 -9.93
C THR A 94 -14.40 -10.52 -9.79
N CYS A 95 -14.54 -9.72 -10.83
CA CYS A 95 -14.12 -8.33 -10.87
C CYS A 95 -14.88 -7.53 -9.81
N VAL A 96 -14.13 -6.77 -9.01
CA VAL A 96 -14.67 -5.87 -7.98
C VAL A 96 -15.67 -4.86 -8.53
N CYS A 97 -15.54 -4.49 -9.81
CA CYS A 97 -16.35 -3.49 -10.48
C CYS A 97 -17.61 -4.08 -11.14
N CYS A 98 -17.46 -5.03 -12.07
CA CYS A 98 -18.55 -5.52 -12.91
C CYS A 98 -19.07 -6.92 -12.55
N GLY A 99 -18.46 -7.61 -11.58
CA GLY A 99 -18.84 -8.96 -11.17
C GLY A 99 -18.52 -10.08 -12.19
N LYS A 100 -18.07 -9.76 -13.41
CA LYS A 100 -17.59 -10.76 -14.38
C LYS A 100 -16.37 -11.52 -13.84
N LYS A 101 -16.05 -12.68 -14.43
CA LYS A 101 -14.83 -13.43 -14.09
C LYS A 101 -13.58 -12.54 -14.19
N ALA A 102 -12.71 -12.62 -13.19
CA ALA A 102 -11.45 -11.90 -13.12
C ALA A 102 -10.31 -12.85 -12.76
N ASP A 103 -9.15 -12.62 -13.37
CA ASP A 103 -7.92 -13.39 -13.21
C ASP A 103 -6.75 -12.55 -12.70
N LYS A 104 -6.91 -11.23 -12.62
CA LYS A 104 -5.88 -10.29 -12.18
C LYS A 104 -6.17 -9.73 -10.81
N VAL A 105 -5.16 -9.73 -9.94
CA VAL A 105 -5.14 -8.95 -8.70
C VAL A 105 -4.57 -7.58 -9.04
N MET A 106 -5.21 -6.52 -8.55
CA MET A 106 -4.81 -5.13 -8.79
C MET A 106 -4.90 -4.30 -7.52
N TYR A 107 -3.98 -3.35 -7.37
CA TYR A 107 -4.09 -2.26 -6.40
C TYR A 107 -4.75 -1.04 -7.02
N PHE A 108 -5.75 -0.50 -6.32
CA PHE A 108 -6.40 0.78 -6.61
C PHE A 108 -6.18 1.75 -5.45
N ALA A 109 -5.97 3.02 -5.77
CA ALA A 109 -5.95 4.12 -4.80
C ALA A 109 -6.19 5.46 -5.49
N ARG A 110 -6.54 6.47 -4.70
CA ARG A 110 -6.46 7.87 -5.13
C ARG A 110 -4.98 8.27 -5.21
N ALA A 111 -4.62 8.94 -6.29
CA ALA A 111 -3.25 9.37 -6.57
C ALA A 111 -3.13 10.90 -6.52
N TYR A 112 -1.91 11.37 -6.26
CA TYR A 112 -1.52 12.78 -6.30
C TYR A 112 -1.63 13.37 -7.71
#